data_AF-A0A2S0UML6-F1
#
_entry.id   AF-A0A2S0UML6-F1
#
_cell.length_a   1.000
_cell.length_b   1.000
_cell.length_c   1.000
_cell.angle_alpha   90.00
_cell.angle_beta   90.00
_cell.angle_gamma   90.00
#
_symmetry.space_group_name_H-M   'P 1'
#
loop_
_entity.id
_entity.type
_entity.pdbx_description
1 polymer ?
#
loop_
_entity_poly.entity_id
_entity_poly.type
_entity_poly.pdbx_seq_one_letter_code
_entity_poly.pdbx_strand_id
1 'polypeptide(L)' 'MAEIVNLRAKRKEAARKEARKKADENAAKHGLTKAERNLQKARADQARANLDGKKRE' A
#
# COMPACT_ATOMS: atom_id res chain seq x y z
N MET A 1 7.43 36.40 -21.75
CA MET A 1 8.28 36.48 -20.54
C MET A 1 8.55 35.05 -20.11
N ALA A 2 9.81 34.60 -20.15
CA ALA A 2 10.14 33.22 -19.79
C ALA A 2 10.29 33.12 -18.27
N GLU A 3 9.61 32.17 -17.65
CA GLU A 3 9.74 31.90 -16.23
C GLU A 3 11.09 31.22 -15.97
N ILE A 4 11.95 31.86 -15.17
CA ILE A 4 13.26 31.30 -14.82
C ILE A 4 13.04 30.21 -13.77
N VAL A 5 12.89 28.97 -14.21
CA VAL A 5 12.68 27.82 -13.33
C VAL A 5 14.02 27.23 -12.89
N ASN A 6 14.21 27.12 -11.58
CA ASN A 6 15.37 26.44 -11.02
C ASN A 6 15.22 24.92 -11.17
N LEU A 7 15.86 24.35 -12.19
CA LEU A 7 15.81 22.92 -12.49
C LEU A 7 16.35 22.05 -11.35
N ARG A 8 17.32 22.53 -10.57
CA ARG A 8 17.84 21.80 -9.40
C ARG A 8 16.77 21.66 -8.32
N ALA A 9 16.03 22.73 -8.05
CA ALA A 9 14.93 22.71 -7.09
C ALA A 9 13.81 21.76 -7.56
N LYS A 10 13.45 21.80 -8.85
CA LYS A 10 12.44 20.90 -9.43
C LYS A 10 12.85 19.43 -9.38
N ARG A 11 14.11 19.10 -9.69
CA ARG A 11 14.62 17.73 -9.54
C ARG A 11 14.58 17.25 -8.08
N LYS A 12 14.93 18.12 -7.12
CA LYS A 12 14.85 17.80 -5.69
C LYS A 12 13.41 17.59 -5.22
N GLU A 13 12.48 18.40 -5.71
CA GLU A 13 11.05 18.25 -5.45
C GLU A 13 10.53 16.91 -5.99
N ALA A 14 10.88 16.57 -7.24
CA ALA A 14 10.52 15.29 -7.85
C ALA A 14 11.06 14.10 -7.05
N ALA A 15 12.35 14.12 -6.67
CA ALA A 15 12.95 13.06 -5.86
C ALA A 15 12.25 12.89 -4.49
N ARG A 16 11.88 14.00 -3.84
CA ARG A 16 11.11 13.96 -2.57
C ARG A 16 9.70 13.40 -2.77
N LYS A 17 9.02 13.74 -3.86
CA LYS A 17 7.67 13.20 -4.17
C LYS A 17 7.73 11.70 -4.41
N GLU A 18 8.71 11.23 -5.18
CA GLU A 18 8.90 9.79 -5.43
C GLU A 18 9.23 9.03 -4.14
N ALA A 19 10.06 9.60 -3.25
CA ALA A 19 10.32 9.02 -1.94
C ALA A 19 9.06 8.92 -1.07
N ARG A 20 8.20 9.94 -1.07
CA ARG A 20 6.92 9.92 -0.33
C ARG A 20 5.97 8.87 -0.87
N LYS A 21 5.77 8.79 -2.19
CA LYS A 21 4.94 7.75 -2.81
C LYS A 21 5.40 6.34 -2.43
N LYS A 22 6.71 6.09 -2.49
CA LYS A 22 7.28 4.80 -2.07
C LYS A 22 7.06 4.52 -0.59
N ALA A 23 7.18 5.55 0.26
CA ALA A 23 6.90 5.41 1.69
C ALA A 23 5.41 5.11 1.94
N ASP A 24 4.49 5.76 1.23
CA ASP A 24 3.04 5.52 1.34
C ASP A 24 2.67 4.12 0.84
N GLU A 25 3.25 3.68 -0.29
CA GLU A 25 3.12 2.31 -0.77
C GLU A 25 3.66 1.29 0.23
N ASN A 26 4.82 1.56 0.83
CA ASN A 26 5.40 0.69 1.84
C ASN A 26 4.60 0.72 3.15
N ALA A 27 4.00 1.85 3.53
CA ALA A 27 3.08 1.93 4.65
C ALA A 27 1.78 1.15 4.37
N ALA A 28 1.27 1.17 3.14
CA ALA A 28 0.13 0.35 2.76
C ALA A 28 0.48 -1.16 2.74
N LYS A 29 1.66 -1.51 2.21
CA LYS A 29 2.13 -2.91 2.08
C LYS A 29 2.62 -3.50 3.40
N HIS A 30 3.28 -2.71 4.23
CA HIS A 30 3.99 -3.14 5.44
C HIS A 30 3.46 -2.52 6.73
N GLY A 31 2.63 -1.48 6.67
CA GLY A 31 1.97 -0.86 7.82
C GLY A 31 0.78 -1.67 8.35
N LEU A 32 0.35 -2.72 7.64
CA LEU A 32 -0.41 -3.80 8.27
C LEU A 32 0.48 -4.47 9.31
N THR A 33 0.21 -4.17 10.58
CA THR A 33 0.88 -4.81 11.71
C THR A 33 0.72 -6.33 11.62
N LYS A 34 1.63 -7.10 12.23
CA LYS A 34 1.50 -8.58 12.25
C LYS A 34 0.12 -9.02 12.74
N ALA A 35 -0.46 -8.29 13.70
CA ALA A 35 -1.80 -8.53 14.22
C ALA A 35 -2.89 -8.35 13.16
N GLU A 36 -2.88 -7.25 12.40
CA GLU A 36 -3.86 -6.99 11.36
C GLU A 36 -3.73 -7.95 10.17
N ARG A 37 -2.49 -8.30 9.80
CA ARG A 37 -2.24 -9.31 8.76
C ARG A 37 -2.78 -10.68 9.17
N ASN A 38 -2.60 -11.08 10.43
CA ASN A 38 -3.13 -12.33 10.95
C ASN A 38 -4.65 -12.30 11.05
N LEU A 39 -5.23 -11.17 11.45
CA LEU A 39 -6.69 -10.99 11.47
C LEU A 39 -7.30 -11.09 10.07
N GLN A 40 -6.68 -10.47 9.06
CA GLN A 40 -7.12 -10.61 7.68
C GLN A 40 -7.00 -12.04 7.16
N LYS A 41 -5.89 -12.74 7.45
CA LYS A 41 -5.74 -14.16 7.09
C LYS A 41 -6.80 -15.03 7.77
N ALA A 42 -7.00 -14.89 9.07
CA ALA A 42 -8.02 -15.63 9.80
C ALA A 42 -9.43 -15.39 9.25
N ARG A 43 -9.76 -14.13 8.91
CA ARG A 43 -11.04 -13.79 8.25
C ARG A 43 -11.16 -14.40 6.86
N ALA A 44 -10.08 -14.40 6.07
CA ALA A 44 -10.07 -15.02 4.75
C ALA A 44 -10.21 -16.54 4.82
N ASP A 45 -9.55 -17.20 5.78
CA ASP A 45 -9.63 -18.64 6.00
C ASP A 45 -11.02 -19.05 6.52
N GLN A 46 -11.63 -18.27 7.42
CA GLN A 46 -13.02 -18.44 7.84
C GLN A 46 -13.99 -18.28 6.66
N ALA A 47 -13.78 -17.29 5.80
CA ALA A 47 -14.61 -17.09 4.61
C ALA A 47 -14.49 -18.25 3.62
N ARG A 48 -13.29 -18.80 3.42
CA ARG A 48 -13.07 -20.00 2.60
C ARG A 48 -13.74 -21.23 3.20
N ALA A 49 -13.54 -21.50 4.50
CA ALA A 49 -14.18 -22.61 5.18
C ALA A 49 -15.72 -22.52 5.12
N ASN A 50 -16.28 -21.31 5.26
CA ASN A 50 -17.71 -21.08 5.10
C ASN A 50 -18.20 -21.32 3.67
N LEU A 51 -17.40 -21.00 2.66
CA LEU A 51 -17.74 -21.25 1.26
C LEU A 51 -17.60 -22.74 0.88
N ASP A 52 -16.55 -23.40 1.36
CA ASP A 52 -16.32 -24.83 1.15
C ASP A 52 -17.38 -25.67 1.88
N GLY A 53 -17.80 -25.26 3.07
CA GLY A 53 -18.93 -25.85 3.79
C GLY A 53 -20.27 -25.68 3.08
N LYS A 54 -20.41 -24.64 2.24
CA LYS A 54 -21.59 -24.40 1.39
C LYS A 54 -21.52 -25.10 0.03
N LYS A 55 -20.40 -25.74 -0.31
CA LYS A 55 -20.18 -26.47 -1.58
C LYS A 55 -20.45 -27.97 -1.49
N ARG A 56 -21.21 -28.43 -0.50
CA ARG A 56 -21.79 -29.77 -0.50
C ARG A 56 -23.31 -29.67 -0.58
N GLU A 57 -23.81 -29.54 -1.80
CA GLU A 57 -24.87 -30.37 -2.41
C GLU A 57 -24.64 -30.39 -3.92
#